data_AF-A0A7V5KPS0-F1
#
_entry.id   AF-A0A7V5KPS0-F1
#
_cell.length_a   1.000
_cell.length_b   1.000
_cell.length_c   1.000
_cell.angle_alpha   90.00
_cell.angle_beta   90.00
_cell.angle_gamma   90.00
#
_symmetry.space_group_name_H-M   'P 1'
#
loop_
_entity.id
_entity.type
_entity.pdbx_description
1 polymer ?
#
loop_
_entity_poly.entity_id
_entity_poly.type
_entity_poly.pdbx_seq_one_letter_code
_entity_poly.pdbx_strand_id
1 'polypeptide(L)'
;MLAIGSGPLISRIPGNDVPNVTLYKDALTKEPVRLNKIVVGGGALTGCETALYVAKNGNEVRIIEMLDDVAIGMETLSRSIF
;
A
#
# COMPACT_ATOMS: atom_id res chain seq x y z
N MET A 1 -16.52 26.38 8.35
CA MET A 1 -15.38 25.72 7.66
C MET A 1 -15.54 24.22 7.83
N LEU A 2 -15.55 23.44 6.74
CA LEU A 2 -15.58 21.97 6.79
C LEU A 2 -14.23 21.42 6.32
N ALA A 3 -13.59 20.56 7.12
CA ALA A 3 -12.27 19.98 6.87
C ALA A 3 -12.22 18.51 7.33
N ILE A 4 -13.12 17.68 6.78
CA ILE A 4 -13.35 16.29 7.20
C ILE A 4 -12.37 15.27 6.59
N GLY A 5 -11.51 15.70 5.66
CA GLY A 5 -10.53 14.84 4.99
C GLY A 5 -11.17 13.83 4.02
N SER A 6 -10.47 12.73 3.76
CA SER A 6 -10.91 11.62 2.90
C SER A 6 -10.90 10.29 3.64
N GLY A 7 -11.74 9.37 3.18
CA GLY A 7 -11.76 7.98 3.62
C GLY A 7 -11.01 7.06 2.66
N PRO A 8 -10.58 5.86 3.12
CA PRO A 8 -10.01 4.85 2.25
C PRO A 8 -11.04 4.36 1.22
N LEU A 9 -10.60 4.16 -0.02
CA LEU A 9 -11.42 3.49 -1.04
C LEU A 9 -11.42 1.99 -0.78
N ILE A 10 -12.60 1.41 -0.61
CA ILE A 10 -12.76 -0.03 -0.38
C ILE A 10 -13.05 -0.73 -1.71
N SER A 11 -12.17 -1.66 -2.10
CA SER A 11 -12.29 -2.41 -3.35
C SER A 11 -13.51 -3.34 -3.33
N ARG A 12 -14.22 -3.45 -4.47
CA ARG A 12 -15.38 -4.33 -4.64
C ARG A 12 -14.98 -5.68 -5.25
N ILE A 13 -13.90 -6.27 -4.77
CA ILE A 13 -13.46 -7.62 -5.16
C ILE A 13 -14.00 -8.67 -4.17
N PRO A 14 -14.31 -9.89 -4.62
CA PRO A 14 -14.68 -10.98 -3.73
C PRO A 14 -13.59 -11.25 -2.69
N GLY A 15 -13.99 -11.45 -1.43
CA GLY A 15 -13.05 -11.73 -0.33
C GLY A 15 -12.31 -10.51 0.22
N ASN A 16 -12.80 -9.29 0.00
CA ASN A 16 -12.22 -8.07 0.61
C ASN A 16 -12.55 -7.89 2.11
N ASP A 17 -13.39 -8.76 2.68
CA ASP A 17 -13.88 -8.71 4.05
C ASP A 17 -13.37 -9.87 4.94
N VAL A 18 -12.37 -10.62 4.46
CA VAL A 18 -11.76 -11.72 5.22
C VAL A 18 -10.74 -11.21 6.25
N PRO A 19 -10.46 -11.96 7.32
CA PRO A 19 -9.59 -11.51 8.42
C PRO A 19 -8.14 -11.15 8.03
N ASN A 20 -7.63 -11.68 6.92
CA ASN A 20 -6.28 -11.41 6.42
C ASN A 20 -6.19 -10.19 5.49
N VAL A 21 -7.28 -9.43 5.34
CA VAL A 21 -7.30 -8.16 4.61
C VAL A 21 -7.24 -7.00 5.62
N THR A 22 -6.37 -6.04 5.35
CA THR A 22 -6.18 -4.86 6.21
C THR A 22 -6.02 -3.61 5.36
N LEU A 23 -6.52 -2.49 5.86
CA LEU A 23 -6.37 -1.20 5.19
C LEU A 23 -5.01 -0.59 5.50
N TYR A 24 -4.48 0.22 4.57
CA TYR A 24 -3.20 0.90 4.74
C TYR A 24 -3.12 1.69 6.06
N LYS A 25 -4.24 2.33 6.48
CA LYS A 25 -4.30 3.08 7.73
C LYS A 25 -3.97 2.19 8.94
N ASP A 26 -4.53 0.99 8.99
CA ASP A 26 -4.26 0.05 10.06
C ASP A 26 -2.84 -0.54 9.96
N ALA A 27 -2.41 -0.88 8.74
CA ALA A 27 -1.07 -1.42 8.48
C ALA A 27 0.07 -0.47 8.87
N LEU A 28 -0.17 0.85 8.77
CA LEU A 28 0.82 1.89 9.07
C LEU A 28 0.76 2.41 10.51
N THR A 29 -0.36 2.27 11.21
CA THR A 29 -0.56 2.88 12.54
C THR A 29 -0.55 1.88 13.70
N LYS A 30 -0.81 0.60 13.44
CA LYS A 30 -0.78 -0.46 14.45
C LYS A 30 0.61 -1.10 14.54
N GLU A 31 0.68 -2.21 15.27
CA GLU A 31 1.88 -3.05 15.33
C GLU A 31 2.37 -3.41 13.92
N PRO A 32 3.70 -3.39 13.69
CA PRO A 32 4.27 -3.73 12.40
C PRO A 32 3.76 -5.08 11.90
N VAL A 33 3.21 -5.11 10.69
CA VAL A 33 2.81 -6.36 10.05
C VAL A 33 4.07 -7.21 9.85
N ARG A 34 4.08 -8.41 10.42
CA ARG A 34 5.17 -9.40 10.30
C ARG A 34 4.59 -10.70 9.75
N LEU A 35 4.22 -10.67 8.49
CA LEU A 35 3.72 -11.80 7.73
C LEU A 35 4.72 -12.05 6.59
N ASN A 36 5.33 -13.24 6.54
CA ASN A 36 6.40 -13.57 5.58
C ASN A 36 6.12 -13.13 4.14
N LYS A 37 4.85 -13.15 3.70
CA LYS A 37 4.41 -12.75 2.35
C LYS A 37 3.18 -11.85 2.42
N ILE A 38 3.25 -10.68 1.79
CA ILE A 38 2.18 -9.67 1.77
C ILE A 38 1.93 -9.19 0.35
N VAL A 39 0.65 -9.02 0.03
CA VAL A 39 0.20 -8.40 -1.21
C VAL A 39 -0.38 -7.03 -0.89
N VAL A 40 0.06 -6.01 -1.63
CA VAL A 40 -0.53 -4.67 -1.60
C VAL A 40 -1.36 -4.48 -2.86
N GLY A 41 -2.67 -4.27 -2.69
CA GLY A 41 -3.59 -3.95 -3.79
C GLY A 41 -3.60 -2.45 -4.06
N GLY A 42 -3.19 -2.05 -5.26
CA GLY A 42 -3.02 -0.66 -5.66
C GLY A 42 -1.58 -0.18 -5.49
N GLY A 43 -1.03 0.38 -6.56
CA GLY A 43 0.30 0.94 -6.73
C GLY A 43 0.31 2.46 -6.84
N ALA A 44 -0.75 3.16 -6.43
CA ALA A 44 -0.68 4.60 -6.19
C ALA A 44 0.33 4.93 -5.07
N LEU A 45 0.63 6.21 -4.84
CA LEU A 45 1.63 6.66 -3.85
C LEU A 45 1.45 6.01 -2.46
N THR A 46 0.23 6.02 -1.92
CA THR A 46 -0.07 5.39 -0.62
C THR A 46 0.20 3.88 -0.64
N GLY A 47 -0.09 3.21 -1.76
CA GLY A 47 0.18 1.78 -1.93
C GLY A 47 1.68 1.48 -1.94
N CYS A 48 2.46 2.25 -2.70
CA CYS A 48 3.92 2.13 -2.75
C CYS A 48 4.58 2.41 -1.39
N GLU A 49 4.15 3.44 -0.68
CA GLU A 49 4.65 3.76 0.67
C GLU A 49 4.32 2.65 1.67
N THR A 50 3.09 2.11 1.62
CA THR A 50 2.68 0.99 2.46
C THR A 50 3.51 -0.26 2.15
N ALA A 51 3.73 -0.56 0.87
CA ALA A 51 4.56 -1.68 0.44
C ALA A 51 6.01 -1.53 0.95
N LEU A 52 6.58 -0.33 0.84
CA LEU A 52 7.92 -0.04 1.33
C LEU A 52 8.02 -0.17 2.86
N TYR A 53 7.05 0.37 3.60
CA TYR A 53 7.01 0.29 5.06
C TYR A 53 6.99 -1.17 5.51
N VAL A 54 6.10 -1.97 4.91
CA VAL A 54 5.95 -3.37 5.23
C VAL A 54 7.18 -4.18 4.80
N ALA A 55 7.78 -3.90 3.65
CA ALA A 55 9.01 -4.57 3.21
C ALA A 55 10.18 -4.30 4.18
N LYS A 56 10.32 -3.05 4.66
CA LYS A 56 11.33 -2.68 5.68
C LYS A 56 11.17 -3.43 7.00
N ASN A 57 9.98 -3.94 7.28
CA ASN A 57 9.69 -4.76 8.45
C ASN A 57 10.01 -6.26 8.26
N GLY A 58 10.67 -6.63 7.15
CA GLY A 58 11.18 -7.99 6.91
C GLY A 58 10.24 -8.90 6.12
N ASN A 59 9.23 -8.35 5.45
CA ASN A 59 8.25 -9.13 4.69
C ASN A 59 8.59 -9.17 3.19
N GLU A 60 8.30 -10.29 2.51
CA GLU A 60 8.27 -10.34 1.04
C GLU A 60 6.99 -9.63 0.57
N VAL A 61 7.13 -8.55 -0.20
CA VAL A 61 5.98 -7.73 -0.64
C VAL A 61 5.83 -7.79 -2.15
N ARG A 62 4.59 -7.95 -2.62
CA ARG A 62 4.22 -7.77 -4.04
C ARG A 62 3.11 -6.74 -4.17
N ILE A 63 3.26 -5.84 -5.12
CA ILE A 63 2.21 -4.88 -5.48
C ILE A 63 1.42 -5.46 -6.66
N ILE A 64 0.10 -5.42 -6.57
CA ILE A 64 -0.81 -5.74 -7.67
C ILE A 64 -1.52 -4.45 -8.05
N GLU A 65 -1.30 -4.00 -9.28
CA GLU A 65 -1.88 -2.79 -9.87
C GLU A 65 -2.66 -3.16 -11.13
N MET A 66 -3.78 -2.47 -11.36
CA MET A 66 -4.65 -2.66 -12.51
C MET A 66 -4.25 -1.76 -13.68
N LEU A 67 -3.64 -0.60 -13.39
CA LEU A 67 -3.07 0.32 -14.39
C LEU A 67 -1.75 -0.22 -14.95
N ASP A 68 -1.30 0.42 -16.03
CA ASP A 68 -0.10 0.00 -16.77
C ASP A 68 1.21 0.12 -15.98
N ASP A 69 1.24 0.98 -14.95
CA ASP A 69 2.41 1.19 -14.10
C ASP A 69 2.03 1.59 -12.67
N VAL A 70 2.99 1.52 -11.76
CA VAL A 70 2.88 2.00 -10.38
C VAL A 70 3.38 3.43 -10.25
N ALA A 71 3.00 4.11 -9.18
CA ALA A 71 3.40 5.48 -8.85
C ALA A 71 3.17 6.49 -9.99
N ILE A 72 2.13 6.28 -10.80
CA ILE A 72 1.75 7.19 -11.89
C ILE A 72 1.51 8.59 -11.30
N GLY A 73 2.16 9.59 -11.88
CA GLY A 73 2.10 10.99 -11.43
C GLY A 73 3.14 11.35 -10.35
N MET A 74 3.99 10.41 -9.94
CA MET A 74 5.17 10.73 -9.14
C MET A 74 6.26 11.32 -10.03
N GLU A 75 6.89 12.40 -9.58
CA GLU A 75 8.10 12.91 -10.21
C GLU A 75 9.19 11.84 -10.18
N THR A 76 9.89 11.66 -11.31
CA THR A 76 10.94 10.65 -11.41
C THR A 76 12.16 11.10 -10.60
N LEU A 77 12.34 10.54 -9.41
CA LEU A 77 13.56 10.69 -8.63
C LEU A 77 14.53 9.56 -8.97
N SER A 78 15.52 9.84 -9.82
CA SER A 78 16.67 8.94 -9.97
C SER A 78 17.57 9.07 -8.75
N ARG A 79 17.54 8.08 -7.83
CA ARG A 79 18.62 7.94 -6.87
C ARG A 79 19.82 7.35 -7.61
N SER A 80 20.79 8.20 -8.00
CA SER A 80 22.09 7.68 -8.46
C SER A 80 22.78 7.02 -7.28
N ILE A 81 22.81 5.70 -7.29
CA ILE A 81 23.71 4.89 -6.46
C ILE A 81 24.82 4.34 -7.35
N PHE A 82 25.44 5.24 -8.11
CA PHE A 82 26.79 5.16 -8.69
C PHE A 82 27.31 6.59 -8.83
#